data_AF-A0A0S7ZNU1-F1
#
_entry.id   AF-A0A0S7ZNU1-F1
#
_cell.length_a   1.000
_cell.length_b   1.000
_cell.length_c   1.000
_cell.angle_alpha   90.00
_cell.angle_beta   90.00
_cell.angle_gamma   90.00
#
_symmetry.space_group_name_H-M   'P 1'
#
loop_
_entity.id
_entity.type
_entity.pdbx_description
1 polymer ?
#
loop_
_entity_poly.entity_id
_entity_poly.type
_entity_poly.pdbx_seq_one_letter_code
_entity_poly.pdbx_strand_id
1 'polypeptide(L)'
;MTYHQAHAQNAILTGQYKESVRTIVMRDGSIYNTHFTAIPFNAPNKPGALVTANFLLSFEAQYSKNDPANWGDFTVLDLNRLSREERELFKTLDLGQATLPVDVLAQHAVPEIRAEYLEALEKGWEEHVLRQ
;
A
#
# COMPACT_ATOMS: atom_id res chain seq x y z
N MET A 1 -10.11 2.98 -9.54
CA MET A 1 -8.71 3.42 -9.51
C MET A 1 -8.09 2.92 -8.22
N THR A 2 -6.84 2.48 -8.25
CA THR A 2 -6.10 2.02 -7.07
C THR A 2 -4.75 2.74 -7.03
N TYR A 3 -4.20 2.90 -5.84
CA TYR A 3 -2.89 3.48 -5.58
C TYR A 3 -1.96 2.49 -4.84
N HIS A 4 -2.30 1.20 -4.84
CA HIS A 4 -1.41 0.13 -4.36
C HIS A 4 -0.27 -0.12 -5.35
N GLN A 5 0.95 -0.26 -4.84
CA GLN A 5 2.19 -0.24 -5.61
C GLN A 5 2.25 -1.37 -6.65
N ALA A 6 1.97 -2.61 -6.23
CA ALA A 6 2.07 -3.78 -7.09
C ALA A 6 0.73 -4.30 -7.61
N HIS A 7 -0.37 -3.55 -7.46
CA HIS A 7 -1.69 -4.00 -7.92
C HIS A 7 -1.73 -4.31 -9.42
N ALA A 8 -1.09 -3.47 -10.24
CA ALA A 8 -1.00 -3.72 -11.67
C ALA A 8 -0.33 -5.07 -11.97
N GLN A 9 0.73 -5.42 -11.23
CA GLN A 9 1.41 -6.70 -11.37
C GLN A 9 0.52 -7.87 -10.89
N ASN A 10 -0.13 -7.74 -9.74
CA ASN A 10 -1.08 -8.74 -9.24
C ASN A 10 -2.22 -9.01 -10.25
N ALA A 11 -2.79 -7.96 -10.83
CA ALA A 11 -3.84 -8.06 -11.85
C ALA A 11 -3.33 -8.70 -13.16
N ILE A 12 -2.05 -8.54 -13.51
CA ILE A 12 -1.42 -9.27 -14.62
C ILE A 12 -1.29 -10.76 -14.27
N LEU A 13 -0.79 -11.10 -13.08
CA LEU A 13 -0.60 -12.48 -12.64
C LEU A 13 -1.92 -13.27 -12.58
N THR A 14 -3.02 -12.59 -12.24
CA THR A 14 -4.37 -13.18 -12.21
C THR A 14 -5.08 -13.18 -13.56
N GLY A 15 -4.44 -12.67 -14.62
CA GLY A 15 -5.00 -12.61 -15.98
C GLY A 15 -6.08 -11.55 -16.18
N GLN A 16 -6.29 -10.66 -15.21
CA GLN A 16 -7.26 -9.56 -15.32
C GLN A 16 -6.75 -8.47 -16.26
N TYR A 17 -5.45 -8.19 -16.24
CA TYR A 17 -4.78 -7.17 -17.07
C TYR A 17 -3.84 -7.79 -18.09
N LYS A 18 -3.66 -7.10 -19.22
CA LYS A 18 -2.64 -7.44 -20.22
C LYS A 18 -1.25 -7.17 -19.66
N GLU A 19 -0.27 -7.96 -20.09
CA GLU A 19 1.15 -7.80 -19.72
C GLU A 19 1.75 -6.43 -20.08
N SER A 20 1.10 -5.65 -20.95
CA SER A 20 1.53 -4.30 -21.31
C SER A 20 1.14 -3.22 -20.29
N VAL A 21 0.33 -3.53 -19.28
CA VAL A 21 -0.10 -2.56 -18.27
C VAL A 21 1.07 -2.18 -17.35
N ARG A 22 1.21 -0.89 -17.04
CA ARG A 22 2.26 -0.36 -16.18
C ARG A 22 1.69 0.63 -15.18
N THR A 23 2.25 0.64 -13.97
CA THR A 23 2.02 1.70 -12.97
C THR A 23 2.68 3.00 -13.43
N ILE A 24 2.03 4.13 -13.14
CA ILE A 24 2.56 5.48 -13.40
C ILE A 24 2.61 6.30 -12.11
N VAL A 25 3.51 7.26 -12.07
CA VAL A 25 3.53 8.34 -11.08
C VAL A 25 3.25 9.68 -11.77
N MET A 26 2.57 10.58 -11.07
CA MET A 26 2.23 11.90 -11.60
C MET A 26 3.44 12.85 -11.47
N ARG A 27 3.63 13.71 -12.48
CA ARG A 27 4.74 14.67 -12.51
C ARG A 27 4.65 15.69 -11.39
N ASP A 28 3.44 16.16 -11.08
CA ASP A 28 3.17 17.19 -10.08
C ASP A 28 2.91 16.62 -8.67
N GLY A 29 3.24 15.33 -8.47
CA GLY A 29 3.06 14.62 -7.20
C GLY A 29 1.94 13.58 -7.26
N SER A 30 2.21 12.42 -6.69
CA SER A 30 1.28 11.32 -6.45
C SER A 30 0.96 11.23 -4.97
N ILE A 31 -0.33 11.19 -4.62
CA ILE A 31 -0.74 10.98 -3.23
C ILE A 31 -0.22 9.63 -2.76
N TYR A 32 0.51 9.66 -1.64
CA TYR A 32 0.92 8.48 -0.90
C TYR A 32 0.07 8.37 0.37
N ASN A 33 -0.44 7.16 0.61
CA ASN A 33 -1.23 6.83 1.79
C ASN A 33 -0.55 5.71 2.58
N THR A 34 -0.69 5.76 3.90
CA THR A 34 -0.35 4.66 4.80
C THR A 34 -1.63 4.21 5.48
N HIS A 35 -1.89 2.90 5.49
CA HIS A 35 -2.98 2.33 6.27
C HIS A 35 -2.46 1.82 7.62
N PHE A 36 -3.36 1.80 8.60
CA PHE A 36 -3.04 1.46 9.98
C PHE A 36 -3.99 0.40 10.50
N THR A 37 -3.45 -0.55 11.26
CA THR A 37 -4.26 -1.48 12.06
C THR A 37 -4.48 -0.87 13.44
N ALA A 38 -5.75 -0.75 13.85
CA ALA A 38 -6.13 -0.19 15.14
C ALA A 38 -6.98 -1.17 15.95
N ILE A 39 -6.87 -1.10 17.29
CA ILE A 39 -7.72 -1.84 18.23
C ILE A 39 -8.69 -0.83 18.87
N PRO A 40 -10.00 -0.88 18.58
CA PRO A 40 -10.96 0.03 19.18
C PRO A 40 -10.98 -0.04 20.71
N PHE A 41 -11.27 1.07 21.38
CA PHE A 41 -11.31 1.13 22.85
C PHE A 41 -12.32 0.14 23.45
N ASN A 42 -13.41 -0.14 22.73
CA ASN A 42 -14.48 -1.05 23.12
C ASN A 42 -14.31 -2.48 22.53
N ALA A 43 -13.14 -2.83 22.00
CA ALA A 43 -12.89 -4.17 21.50
C ALA A 43 -13.14 -5.22 22.61
N PRO A 44 -14.00 -6.24 22.36
CA PRO A 44 -14.39 -7.22 23.37
C PRO A 44 -13.26 -8.20 23.72
N ASN A 45 -12.28 -8.36 22.82
CA ASN A 45 -11.10 -9.20 23.02
C ASN A 45 -9.81 -8.45 22.63
N LYS A 46 -9.34 -7.56 23.51
CA LYS A 46 -8.08 -6.82 23.31
C LYS A 46 -6.84 -7.72 23.25
N PRO A 47 -6.69 -8.76 24.10
CA PRO A 47 -5.53 -9.66 24.01
C PRO A 47 -5.43 -10.36 22.66
N GLY A 48 -6.55 -10.89 22.14
CA GLY A 48 -6.58 -11.51 20.81
C GLY A 48 -6.24 -10.53 19.70
N ALA A 49 -6.75 -9.30 19.78
CA ALA A 49 -6.45 -8.26 18.80
C ALA A 49 -4.95 -7.87 18.79
N LEU A 50 -4.30 -7.85 19.96
CA LEU A 50 -2.85 -7.62 20.06
C LEU A 50 -2.04 -8.77 19.45
N VAL A 51 -2.47 -10.02 19.63
CA VAL A 51 -1.83 -11.17 18.97
C VAL A 51 -1.94 -11.05 17.45
N THR A 52 -3.10 -10.66 16.93
CA THR A 52 -3.28 -10.41 15.50
C THR A 52 -2.39 -9.26 15.01
N ALA A 53 -2.30 -8.16 15.75
CA ALA A 53 -1.42 -7.05 15.39
C ALA A 53 0.06 -7.47 15.33
N ASN A 54 0.52 -8.28 16.30
CA ASN A 54 1.88 -8.84 16.28
C ASN A 54 2.10 -9.77 15.08
N PHE A 55 1.13 -10.62 14.75
CA PHE A 55 1.21 -11.47 13.55
C PHE A 55 1.29 -10.65 12.27
N LEU A 56 0.47 -9.61 12.13
CA LEU A 56 0.50 -8.74 10.96
C LEU A 56 1.85 -8.02 10.81
N LEU A 57 2.61 -7.83 11.90
CA LEU A 57 3.97 -7.28 11.90
C LEU A 57 5.07 -8.35 11.83
N SER A 58 4.74 -9.63 11.69
CA SER A 58 5.76 -10.68 11.55
C SER A 58 6.45 -10.60 10.20
N PHE A 59 7.68 -11.11 10.11
CA PHE A 59 8.42 -11.20 8.85
C PHE A 59 7.61 -11.96 7.78
N GLU A 60 7.06 -13.12 8.14
CA GLU A 60 6.36 -14.00 7.21
C GLU A 60 5.10 -13.34 6.64
N ALA A 61 4.32 -12.68 7.50
CA ALA A 61 3.12 -11.97 7.07
C ALA A 61 3.47 -10.80 6.15
N GLN A 62 4.49 -10.03 6.50
CA GLN A 62 4.92 -8.86 5.74
C GLN A 62 5.58 -9.23 4.40
N TYR A 63 6.39 -10.29 4.37
CA TYR A 63 6.98 -10.81 3.14
C TYR A 63 5.90 -11.35 2.20
N SER A 64 4.98 -12.19 2.72
CA SER A 64 3.85 -12.71 1.95
C SER A 64 2.96 -11.59 1.39
N LYS A 65 2.67 -10.57 2.20
CA LYS A 65 1.91 -9.37 1.80
C LYS A 65 2.60 -8.58 0.68
N ASN A 66 3.93 -8.47 0.72
CA ASN A 66 4.71 -7.72 -0.26
C ASN A 66 4.78 -8.44 -1.63
N ASP A 67 4.60 -9.76 -1.66
CA ASP A 67 4.60 -10.55 -2.90
C ASP A 67 3.36 -10.23 -3.76
N PRO A 68 3.54 -9.73 -5.01
CA PRO A 68 2.42 -9.47 -5.91
C PRO A 68 1.59 -10.70 -6.28
N ALA A 69 2.13 -11.92 -6.15
CA ALA A 69 1.36 -13.14 -6.34
C ALA A 69 0.29 -13.35 -5.26
N ASN A 70 0.44 -12.72 -4.10
CA ASN A 70 -0.49 -12.80 -2.98
C ASN A 70 -1.33 -11.51 -2.86
N TRP A 71 -0.72 -10.44 -2.34
CA TRP A 71 -1.40 -9.16 -2.10
C TRP A 71 -0.70 -8.01 -2.84
N GLY A 72 0.63 -7.93 -2.77
CA GLY A 72 1.41 -6.90 -3.47
C GLY A 72 1.40 -5.53 -2.81
N ASP A 73 1.18 -5.49 -1.50
CA ASP A 73 1.23 -4.26 -0.71
C ASP A 73 2.51 -4.23 0.12
N PHE A 74 3.24 -3.12 0.04
CA PHE A 74 4.62 -3.08 0.52
C PHE A 74 4.71 -3.26 2.04
N THR A 75 5.86 -3.80 2.46
CA THR A 75 6.16 -4.02 3.88
C THR A 75 6.31 -2.72 4.65
N VAL A 76 5.89 -2.74 5.92
CA VAL A 76 6.13 -1.66 6.89
C VAL A 76 7.33 -1.93 7.79
N LEU A 77 8.02 -3.06 7.60
CA LEU A 77 9.17 -3.43 8.41
C LEU A 77 10.37 -2.57 8.05
N ASP A 78 11.07 -2.09 9.07
CA ASP A 78 12.41 -1.55 8.88
C ASP A 78 13.37 -2.70 8.56
N LEU A 79 13.75 -2.80 7.28
CA LEU A 79 14.65 -3.84 6.78
C LEU A 79 16.00 -3.84 7.50
N ASN A 80 16.40 -2.75 8.16
CA ASN A 80 17.64 -2.70 8.94
C ASN A 80 17.59 -3.50 10.23
N ARG A 81 16.39 -3.77 10.75
CA ARG A 81 16.16 -4.52 11.99
C ARG A 81 15.94 -6.01 11.76
N LEU A 82 15.84 -6.44 10.49
CA LEU A 82 15.71 -7.84 10.11
C LEU A 82 17.08 -8.54 10.13
N SER A 83 17.06 -9.86 10.25
CA SER A 83 18.24 -10.70 10.04
C SER A 83 18.79 -10.51 8.61
N ARG A 84 20.01 -10.98 8.37
CA ARG A 84 20.62 -10.87 7.05
C ARG A 84 19.81 -11.66 6.02
N GLU A 85 19.39 -12.86 6.41
CA GLU A 85 18.65 -13.80 5.58
C GLU A 85 17.29 -13.22 5.15
N GLU A 86 16.51 -12.71 6.11
CA GLU A 86 15.21 -12.06 5.85
C GLU A 86 15.33 -10.83 4.95
N ARG A 87 16.39 -10.03 5.16
CA ARG A 87 16.65 -8.84 4.36
C ARG A 87 17.00 -9.17 2.92
N GLU A 88 17.79 -10.22 2.69
CA GLU A 88 18.09 -10.68 1.33
C GLU A 88 16.84 -11.20 0.64
N LEU A 89 15.94 -11.89 1.35
CA LEU A 89 14.65 -12.31 0.78
C LEU A 89 13.86 -11.12 0.22
N PHE A 90 13.68 -10.04 1.00
CA PHE A 90 13.00 -8.84 0.52
C PHE A 90 13.69 -8.18 -0.69
N LYS A 91 15.02 -8.16 -0.74
CA LYS A 91 15.77 -7.57 -1.86
C LYS A 91 15.60 -8.37 -3.15
N THR A 92 15.48 -9.69 -3.03
CA THR A 92 15.37 -10.61 -4.18
C THR A 92 13.93 -10.90 -4.60
N LEU A 93 12.94 -10.41 -3.83
CA LEU A 93 11.54 -10.58 -4.14
C LEU A 93 11.20 -9.92 -5.48
N ASP A 94 10.67 -10.70 -6.42
CA ASP A 94 10.26 -10.20 -7.72
C ASP A 94 8.93 -9.45 -7.60
N LEU A 95 9.00 -8.12 -7.69
CA LEU A 95 7.81 -7.26 -7.69
C LEU A 95 7.16 -7.15 -9.08
N GLY A 96 7.79 -7.74 -10.10
CA GLY A 96 7.34 -7.75 -11.49
C GLY A 96 7.47 -6.40 -12.19
N GLN A 97 7.52 -6.46 -13.52
CA GLN A 97 7.78 -5.30 -14.41
C GLN A 97 6.72 -4.19 -14.37
N ALA A 98 5.51 -4.48 -13.86
CA ALA A 98 4.46 -3.48 -13.74
C ALA A 98 4.55 -2.66 -12.45
N THR A 99 5.39 -3.07 -11.49
CA THR A 99 5.61 -2.39 -10.22
C THR A 99 6.81 -1.44 -10.33
N LEU A 100 6.63 -0.18 -9.93
CA LEU A 100 7.74 0.78 -9.91
C LEU A 100 8.63 0.56 -8.68
N PRO A 101 9.95 0.82 -8.79
CA PRO A 101 10.86 0.84 -7.65
C PRO A 101 10.43 1.81 -6.55
N VAL A 102 10.72 1.46 -5.28
CA VAL A 102 10.35 2.26 -4.10
C VAL A 102 10.91 3.68 -4.15
N ASP A 103 12.13 3.86 -4.63
CA ASP A 103 12.79 5.16 -4.75
C ASP A 103 12.11 6.06 -5.79
N VAL A 104 11.65 5.49 -6.91
CA VAL A 104 10.85 6.22 -7.92
C VAL A 104 9.50 6.64 -7.32
N LEU A 105 8.83 5.75 -6.60
CA LEU A 105 7.57 6.07 -5.92
C LEU A 105 7.77 7.19 -4.88
N ALA A 106 8.83 7.10 -4.08
CA ALA A 106 9.12 8.07 -3.02
C ALA A 106 9.46 9.47 -3.56
N GLN A 107 10.15 9.58 -4.70
CA GLN A 107 10.47 10.87 -5.33
C GLN A 107 9.22 11.69 -5.73
N HIS A 108 8.12 11.00 -6.04
CA HIS A 108 6.87 11.62 -6.46
C HIS A 108 5.81 11.65 -5.35
N ALA A 109 6.10 11.10 -4.16
CA ALA A 109 5.12 11.00 -3.09
C ALA A 109 4.80 12.37 -2.48
N VAL A 110 3.52 12.72 -2.44
CA VAL A 110 3.00 13.84 -1.65
C VAL A 110 2.04 13.30 -0.58
N PRO A 111 2.01 13.91 0.63
CA PRO A 111 1.11 13.46 1.68
C PRO A 111 -0.35 13.69 1.31
N GLU A 112 -1.26 12.99 2.00
CA GLU A 112 -2.68 13.34 1.93
C GLU A 112 -2.94 14.79 2.37
N ILE A 113 -3.97 15.39 1.78
CA ILE A 113 -4.41 16.73 2.13
C ILE A 113 -4.92 16.78 3.58
N ARG A 114 -4.83 17.94 4.22
CA ARG A 114 -5.40 18.13 5.55
C ARG A 114 -6.92 17.95 5.50
N ALA A 115 -7.49 17.40 6.59
CA ALA A 115 -8.89 17.03 6.67
C ALA A 115 -9.85 18.18 6.31
N GLU A 116 -9.50 19.42 6.65
CA GLU A 116 -10.36 20.58 6.37
C GLU A 116 -10.54 20.82 4.86
N TYR A 117 -9.54 20.47 4.03
CA TYR A 117 -9.67 20.55 2.57
C TYR A 117 -10.45 19.37 2.01
N LEU A 118 -10.35 18.20 2.62
CA LEU A 118 -11.12 17.03 2.20
C LEU A 118 -12.61 17.31 2.35
N GLU A 119 -13.04 17.79 3.51
CA GLU A 119 -14.44 18.16 3.77
C GLU A 119 -14.95 19.21 2.78
N ALA A 120 -14.12 20.23 2.46
CA ALA A 120 -14.45 21.25 1.49
C ALA A 120 -14.60 20.68 0.06
N LEU A 121 -13.71 19.76 -0.34
CA LEU A 121 -13.77 19.10 -1.65
C LEU A 121 -14.98 18.19 -1.78
N GLU A 122 -15.32 17.42 -0.74
CA GLU A 122 -16.51 16.55 -0.72
C GLU A 122 -17.79 17.37 -0.92
N LYS A 123 -17.94 18.46 -0.15
CA LYS A 123 -19.07 19.38 -0.30
C LYS A 123 -19.12 20.01 -1.69
N GLY A 124 -17.98 20.51 -2.18
CA GLY A 124 -17.89 21.12 -3.51
C GLY A 124 -18.20 20.14 -4.64
N TRP A 125 -17.82 18.86 -4.50
CA TRP A 125 -18.14 17.82 -5.46
C TRP A 125 -19.65 17.58 -5.57
N GLU A 126 -20.36 17.52 -4.44
CA GLU A 126 -21.82 17.42 -4.44
C GLU A 126 -22.49 18.61 -5.13
N GLU A 127 -22.03 19.83 -4.84
CA GLU A 127 -22.63 21.06 -5.34
C GLU A 127 -22.36 21.32 -6.83
N HIS A 128 -21.19 20.91 -7.32
CA HIS A 128 -20.71 21.33 -8.64
C HIS A 128 -20.54 20.22 -9.68
N VAL A 129 -20.50 18.95 -9.25
CA VAL A 129 -20.23 17.82 -10.16
C VAL A 129 -21.32 16.77 -10.09
N LEU A 130 -21.61 16.23 -8.90
CA LEU A 130 -22.51 15.08 -8.75
C LEU A 130 -23.97 15.39 -9.11
N ARG A 131 -24.44 16.60 -8.77
CA ARG A 131 -25.85 17.00 -8.93
C ARG A 131 -26.12 17.84 -10.19
N GLN A 132 -25.13 18.00 -11.05
CA GLN A 132 -25.32 18.60 -12.38
C GLN A 132 -25.63 17.51 -13.41
#